data_AF-A0A4R6U9V9-F1
#
_entry.id   AF-A0A4R6U9V9-F1
#
_cell.length_a   1.000
_cell.length_b   1.000
_cell.length_c   1.000
_cell.angle_alpha   90.00
_cell.angle_beta   90.00
_cell.angle_gamma   90.00
#
_symmetry.space_group_name_H-M   'P 1'
#
loop_
_entity.id
_entity.type
_entity.pdbx_description
1 polymer ?
#
loop_
_entity_poly.entity_id
_entity_poly.type
_entity_poly.pdbx_seq_one_letter_code
_entity_poly.pdbx_strand_id
1 'polypeptide(L)'
;MTTPSYNIYTFIHKYLRQQLCRSLLAIGTIDDSDEQQVNAQLNDLASLLKFCQVHLEHENRFVHGAIMTRNPHLYLTTEADHKEHEVQIQKLLQDTQRVHQSAGARRSQLLHQLYTDLALFVAENLDHMHTEETHNAQVLADLFTESEIHHIHENIIAALSPAERMQITVDMLTTLMHSERLMLLREMQQHMPDPVFEGVIGKLAGKLPPLYFSKLRQALTNTPAPEPAPATA
;
A
#
# COMPACT_ATOMS: atom_id res chain seq x y z
N MET A 1 12.76 -4.61 22.45
CA MET A 1 11.61 -5.31 21.86
C MET A 1 12.10 -5.98 20.59
N THR A 2 11.78 -7.26 20.40
CA THR A 2 12.18 -8.03 19.21
C THR A 2 11.21 -7.72 18.07
N THR A 3 11.71 -7.18 16.95
CA THR A 3 10.90 -6.98 15.75
C THR A 3 10.38 -8.35 15.25
N PRO A 4 9.08 -8.50 14.96
CA PRO A 4 8.56 -9.73 14.35
C PRO A 4 9.30 -10.06 13.05
N SER A 5 9.60 -11.35 12.82
CA SER A 5 10.20 -11.84 11.57
C SER A 5 9.31 -11.60 10.35
N TYR A 6 7.99 -11.61 10.55
CA TYR A 6 6.98 -11.32 9.55
C TYR A 6 6.00 -10.24 10.03
N ASN A 7 5.81 -9.20 9.22
CA ASN A 7 4.87 -8.11 9.49
C ASN A 7 4.01 -7.85 8.25
N ILE A 8 2.71 -8.15 8.38
CA ILE A 8 1.69 -8.13 7.33
C ILE A 8 1.52 -6.74 6.68
N TYR A 9 1.81 -5.67 7.41
CA TYR A 9 1.62 -4.27 6.99
C TYR A 9 2.74 -3.75 6.07
N THR A 10 3.94 -4.35 6.18
CA THR A 10 5.21 -3.74 5.72
C THR A 10 5.18 -3.22 4.27
N PHE A 11 4.81 -4.07 3.32
CA PHE A 11 4.92 -3.71 1.90
C PHE A 11 3.73 -2.89 1.40
N ILE A 12 2.52 -3.19 1.89
CA ILE A 12 1.32 -2.44 1.50
C ILE A 12 1.37 -1.01 2.03
N HIS A 13 1.85 -0.79 3.25
CA HIS A 13 2.05 0.55 3.80
C HIS A 13 3.19 1.28 3.10
N LYS A 14 4.25 0.59 2.68
CA LYS A 14 5.29 1.22 1.88
C LYS A 14 4.76 1.74 0.55
N TYR A 15 3.85 1.01 -0.08
CA TYR A 15 3.13 1.48 -1.26
C TYR A 15 2.27 2.71 -0.93
N LEU A 16 1.41 2.64 0.08
CA LEU A 16 0.53 3.73 0.50
C LEU A 16 1.31 5.01 0.84
N ARG A 17 2.36 4.93 1.65
CA ARG A 17 3.22 6.07 2.00
C ARG A 17 3.76 6.78 0.76
N GLN A 18 4.20 6.03 -0.24
CA GLN A 18 4.70 6.64 -1.47
C GLN A 18 3.59 7.28 -2.31
N GLN A 19 2.43 6.64 -2.41
CA GLN A 19 1.33 7.19 -3.20
C GLN A 19 0.74 8.45 -2.55
N LEU A 20 0.55 8.43 -1.23
CA LEU A 20 0.12 9.58 -0.43
C LEU A 20 1.05 10.78 -0.63
N CYS A 21 2.37 10.58 -0.47
CA CYS A 21 3.35 11.64 -0.69
C CYS A 21 3.39 12.13 -2.15
N ARG A 22 3.29 11.23 -3.13
CA ARG A 22 3.26 11.61 -4.56
C ARG A 22 2.04 12.45 -4.88
N SER A 23 0.84 12.05 -4.42
CA SER A 23 -0.39 12.80 -4.62
C SER A 23 -0.33 14.16 -3.93
N LEU A 24 0.21 14.24 -2.70
CA LEU A 24 0.39 15.51 -2.01
C LEU A 24 1.25 16.50 -2.82
N LEU A 25 2.40 16.03 -3.31
CA LEU A 25 3.29 16.84 -4.14
C LEU A 25 2.62 17.24 -5.45
N ALA A 26 1.96 16.30 -6.13
CA ALA A 26 1.33 16.54 -7.43
C ALA A 26 0.19 17.58 -7.34
N ILE A 27 -0.66 17.49 -6.32
CA ILE A 27 -1.73 18.47 -6.07
C ILE A 27 -1.14 19.82 -5.66
N GLY A 28 -0.07 19.83 -4.86
CA GLY A 28 0.60 21.06 -4.41
C GLY A 28 1.31 21.85 -5.52
N THR A 29 1.61 21.22 -6.66
CA THR A 29 2.32 21.85 -7.80
C THR A 29 1.48 21.90 -9.07
N ILE A 30 0.17 21.70 -8.96
CA ILE A 30 -0.71 21.60 -10.14
C ILE A 30 -0.85 22.95 -10.85
N ASP A 31 -0.85 22.95 -12.19
CA ASP A 31 -1.25 24.10 -12.99
C ASP A 31 -2.78 24.15 -13.02
N ASP A 32 -3.36 25.06 -12.25
CA ASP A 32 -4.80 25.20 -12.10
C ASP A 32 -5.50 25.76 -13.36
N SER A 33 -4.72 26.26 -14.33
CA SER A 33 -5.20 26.69 -15.64
C SER A 33 -5.29 25.54 -16.67
N ASP A 34 -4.57 24.44 -16.45
CA ASP A 34 -4.61 23.25 -17.30
C ASP A 34 -5.72 22.29 -16.86
N GLU A 35 -6.87 22.37 -17.53
CA GLU A 35 -8.03 21.53 -17.23
C GLU A 35 -7.73 20.02 -17.40
N GLN A 36 -6.90 19.64 -18.36
CA GLN A 36 -6.57 18.23 -18.58
C GLN A 36 -5.69 17.71 -17.44
N GLN A 37 -4.69 18.48 -17.02
CA GLN A 37 -3.83 18.12 -15.90
C GLN A 37 -4.63 18.05 -14.60
N VAL A 38 -5.47 19.06 -14.32
CA VAL A 38 -6.37 19.07 -13.16
C VAL A 38 -7.23 17.81 -13.12
N ASN A 39 -7.89 17.49 -14.23
CA ASN A 39 -8.75 16.31 -14.27
C ASN A 39 -7.98 15.00 -14.06
N ALA A 40 -6.79 14.86 -14.64
CA ALA A 40 -5.96 13.68 -14.46
C ALA A 40 -5.54 13.49 -12.98
N GLN A 41 -5.02 14.55 -12.35
CA GLN A 41 -4.54 14.47 -10.96
C GLN A 41 -5.67 14.23 -9.95
N LEU A 42 -6.84 14.81 -10.16
CA LEU A 42 -8.00 14.58 -9.30
C LEU A 42 -8.53 13.14 -9.44
N ASN A 43 -8.51 12.57 -10.65
CA ASN A 43 -8.88 11.17 -10.87
C ASN A 43 -7.89 10.20 -10.21
N ASP A 44 -6.59 10.51 -10.28
CA ASP A 44 -5.54 9.74 -9.61
C ASP A 44 -5.70 9.81 -8.09
N LEU A 45 -5.93 11.00 -7.54
CA LEU A 45 -6.20 11.16 -6.10
C LEU A 45 -7.47 10.42 -5.66
N ALA A 46 -8.57 10.55 -6.41
CA ALA A 46 -9.81 9.85 -6.09
C ALA A 46 -9.64 8.32 -6.14
N SER A 47 -8.81 7.81 -7.03
CA SER A 47 -8.47 6.38 -7.10
C SER A 47 -7.63 5.94 -5.90
N LEU A 48 -6.67 6.74 -5.46
CA LEU A 48 -5.90 6.49 -4.23
C LEU A 48 -6.80 6.51 -2.99
N LEU A 49 -7.69 7.47 -2.86
CA LEU A 49 -8.61 7.58 -1.71
C LEU A 49 -9.54 6.36 -1.60
N LYS A 50 -10.06 5.88 -2.74
CA LYS A 50 -10.84 4.62 -2.79
C LYS A 50 -10.00 3.42 -2.41
N PHE A 51 -8.73 3.38 -2.81
CA PHE A 51 -7.81 2.33 -2.41
C PHE A 51 -7.56 2.36 -0.89
N CYS A 52 -7.35 3.53 -0.29
CA CYS A 52 -7.25 3.69 1.17
C CYS A 52 -8.50 3.17 1.88
N GLN A 53 -9.70 3.47 1.35
CA GLN A 53 -10.95 2.97 1.92
C GLN A 53 -11.00 1.42 1.93
N VAL A 54 -10.71 0.79 0.78
CA VAL A 54 -10.69 -0.68 0.66
C VAL A 54 -9.63 -1.31 1.57
N HIS A 55 -8.49 -0.65 1.72
CA HIS A 55 -7.43 -1.09 2.63
C HIS A 55 -7.91 -1.14 4.09
N LEU A 56 -8.55 -0.07 4.59
CA LEU A 56 -9.13 -0.05 5.94
C LEU A 56 -10.20 -1.13 6.12
N GLU A 57 -11.06 -1.33 5.10
CA GLU A 57 -12.09 -2.39 5.12
C GLU A 57 -11.46 -3.79 5.28
N HIS A 58 -10.34 -4.06 4.59
CA HIS A 58 -9.62 -5.32 4.73
C HIS A 58 -8.98 -5.49 6.10
N GLU A 59 -8.37 -4.44 6.66
CA GLU A 59 -7.75 -4.50 7.98
C GLU A 59 -8.78 -4.71 9.09
N ASN A 60 -9.86 -3.93 9.05
CA ASN A 60 -11.00 -4.07 9.95
C ASN A 60 -11.53 -5.52 9.94
N ARG A 61 -11.74 -6.06 8.74
CA ARG A 61 -12.35 -7.37 8.57
C ARG A 61 -11.42 -8.53 8.94
N PHE A 62 -10.18 -8.51 8.48
CA PHE A 62 -9.29 -9.67 8.54
C PHE A 62 -8.29 -9.58 9.69
N VAL A 63 -7.72 -8.41 9.95
CA VAL A 63 -6.67 -8.24 10.96
C VAL A 63 -7.31 -7.95 12.32
N HIS A 64 -8.04 -6.84 12.42
CA HIS A 64 -8.69 -6.45 13.68
C HIS A 64 -9.78 -7.46 14.05
N GLY A 65 -10.53 -7.97 13.07
CA GLY A 65 -11.50 -9.05 13.27
C GLY A 65 -10.87 -10.33 13.87
N ALA A 66 -9.68 -10.72 13.42
CA ALA A 66 -8.96 -11.86 14.00
C ALA A 66 -8.51 -11.57 15.44
N ILE A 67 -7.94 -10.40 15.69
CA ILE A 67 -7.51 -9.97 17.04
C ILE A 67 -8.71 -9.97 18.00
N MET A 68 -9.82 -9.34 17.62
CA MET A 68 -11.04 -9.26 18.45
C MET A 68 -11.65 -10.64 18.71
N THR A 69 -11.57 -11.57 17.75
CA THR A 69 -12.04 -12.95 17.95
C THR A 69 -11.21 -13.66 19.04
N ARG A 70 -9.90 -13.40 19.10
CA ARG A 70 -9.00 -14.05 20.06
C ARG A 70 -8.96 -13.34 21.42
N ASN A 71 -9.12 -12.02 21.43
CA ASN A 71 -9.19 -11.21 22.64
C ASN A 71 -10.23 -10.07 22.50
N PRO A 72 -11.52 -10.34 22.81
CA PRO A 72 -12.60 -9.36 22.68
C PRO A 72 -12.50 -8.14 23.61
N HIS A 73 -11.61 -8.18 24.60
CA HIS A 73 -11.42 -7.11 25.57
C HIS A 73 -10.20 -6.24 25.25
N LEU A 74 -9.43 -6.58 24.21
CA LEU A 74 -8.32 -5.77 23.78
C LEU A 74 -8.85 -4.50 23.09
N TYR A 75 -8.43 -3.35 23.59
CA TYR A 75 -8.70 -2.09 22.93
C TYR A 75 -7.56 -1.77 21.96
N LEU A 76 -7.90 -1.60 20.68
CA LEU A 76 -7.00 -1.08 19.66
C LEU A 76 -7.42 0.35 19.35
N THR A 77 -6.53 1.32 19.56
CA THR A 77 -6.78 2.72 19.18
C THR A 77 -7.16 2.86 17.71
N THR A 78 -6.63 1.98 16.86
CA THR A 78 -6.84 1.97 15.41
C THR A 78 -8.30 1.81 14.98
N GLU A 79 -9.20 1.23 15.79
CA GLU A 79 -10.62 1.15 15.42
C GLU A 79 -11.30 2.52 15.39
N ALA A 80 -10.93 3.42 16.31
CA ALA A 80 -11.41 4.79 16.30
C ALA A 80 -10.77 5.58 15.15
N ASP A 81 -9.46 5.42 14.96
CA ASP A 81 -8.72 6.06 13.87
C ASP A 81 -9.29 5.69 12.50
N HIS A 82 -9.67 4.42 12.27
CA HIS A 82 -10.25 3.99 10.99
C HIS A 82 -11.56 4.71 10.69
N LYS A 83 -12.44 4.90 11.68
CA LYS A 83 -13.70 5.64 11.50
C LYS A 83 -13.44 7.10 11.14
N GLU A 84 -12.45 7.72 11.78
CA GLU A 84 -12.06 9.10 11.47
C GLU A 84 -11.48 9.21 10.05
N HIS A 85 -10.60 8.29 9.67
CA HIS A 85 -10.05 8.20 8.31
C HIS A 85 -11.13 7.96 7.25
N GLU A 86 -12.11 7.10 7.50
CA GLU A 86 -13.24 6.88 6.59
C GLU A 86 -14.00 8.18 6.32
N VAL A 87 -14.28 8.97 7.36
CA VAL A 87 -14.93 10.28 7.22
C VAL A 87 -14.07 11.25 6.41
N GLN A 88 -12.76 11.31 6.68
CA GLN A 88 -11.83 12.17 5.95
C GLN A 88 -11.70 11.77 4.48
N ILE A 89 -11.66 10.47 4.17
CA ILE A 89 -11.65 9.94 2.80
C ILE A 89 -12.90 10.42 2.05
N GLN A 90 -14.09 10.28 2.66
CA GLN A 90 -15.32 10.76 2.02
C GLN A 90 -15.33 12.27 1.80
N LYS A 91 -14.81 13.04 2.77
CA LYS A 91 -14.65 14.49 2.61
C LYS A 91 -13.72 14.82 1.44
N LEU A 92 -12.55 14.20 1.35
CA LEU A 92 -11.58 14.45 0.27
C LEU A 92 -12.14 14.02 -1.10
N LEU A 93 -12.91 12.93 -1.18
CA LEU A 93 -13.62 12.54 -2.40
C LEU A 93 -14.67 13.57 -2.83
N GLN A 94 -15.36 14.21 -1.89
CA GLN A 94 -16.26 15.31 -2.21
C GLN A 94 -15.47 16.55 -2.65
N ASP A 95 -14.32 16.81 -2.04
CA ASP A 95 -13.45 17.94 -2.39
C ASP A 95 -12.95 17.81 -3.83
N THR A 96 -12.49 16.63 -4.25
CA THR A 96 -12.09 16.40 -5.65
C THR A 96 -13.22 16.68 -6.63
N GLN A 97 -14.45 16.23 -6.32
CA GLN A 97 -15.63 16.51 -7.15
C GLN A 97 -15.95 18.01 -7.21
N ARG A 98 -15.82 18.74 -6.11
CA ARG A 98 -16.01 20.19 -6.07
C ARG A 98 -14.98 20.91 -6.93
N VAL A 99 -13.72 20.46 -6.93
CA VAL A 99 -12.69 21.02 -7.82
C VAL A 99 -13.03 20.76 -9.28
N HIS A 100 -13.42 19.54 -9.65
CA HIS A 100 -13.81 19.20 -11.04
C HIS A 100 -14.91 20.11 -11.59
N GLN A 101 -15.87 20.49 -10.75
CA GLN A 101 -17.01 21.33 -11.15
C GLN A 101 -16.71 22.84 -11.13
N SER A 102 -15.47 23.22 -10.84
CA SER A 102 -15.05 24.62 -10.69
C SER A 102 -14.08 25.05 -11.78
N ALA A 103 -13.95 26.37 -11.97
CA ALA A 103 -13.02 26.98 -12.91
C ALA A 103 -12.51 28.33 -12.39
N GLY A 104 -11.45 28.85 -13.01
CA GLY A 104 -10.85 30.14 -12.68
C GLY A 104 -10.48 30.27 -11.20
N ALA A 105 -10.64 31.48 -10.64
CA ALA A 105 -10.27 31.76 -9.25
C ALA A 105 -10.94 30.83 -8.21
N ARG A 106 -12.15 30.33 -8.51
CA ARG A 106 -12.82 29.37 -7.61
C ARG A 106 -12.10 28.03 -7.56
N ARG A 107 -11.58 27.56 -8.71
CA ARG A 107 -10.77 26.33 -8.76
C ARG A 107 -9.49 26.49 -7.96
N SER A 108 -8.77 27.58 -8.13
CA SER A 108 -7.54 27.87 -7.37
C SER A 108 -7.76 27.80 -5.87
N GLN A 109 -8.86 28.40 -5.37
CA GLN A 109 -9.22 28.35 -3.94
C GLN A 109 -9.53 26.93 -3.46
N LEU A 110 -10.30 26.16 -4.23
CA LEU A 110 -10.67 24.80 -3.85
C LEU A 110 -9.49 23.83 -3.94
N LEU A 111 -8.58 24.00 -4.91
CA LEU A 111 -7.34 23.25 -5.00
C LEU A 111 -6.44 23.52 -3.79
N HIS A 112 -6.32 24.78 -3.37
CA HIS A 112 -5.56 25.11 -2.17
C HIS A 112 -6.14 24.46 -0.91
N GLN A 113 -7.47 24.50 -0.75
CA GLN A 113 -8.14 23.83 0.37
C GLN A 113 -7.93 22.30 0.33
N LEU A 114 -8.11 21.68 -0.84
CA LEU A 114 -7.88 20.25 -1.05
C LEU A 114 -6.43 19.88 -0.69
N TYR A 115 -5.45 20.68 -1.11
CA TYR A 115 -4.04 20.47 -0.77
C TYR A 115 -3.79 20.50 0.73
N THR A 116 -4.34 21.49 1.44
CA THR A 116 -4.16 21.60 2.90
C THR A 116 -4.82 20.46 3.67
N ASP A 117 -6.02 20.04 3.23
CA ASP A 117 -6.73 18.93 3.86
C ASP A 117 -6.06 17.59 3.55
N LEU A 118 -5.55 17.42 2.34
CA LEU A 118 -4.74 16.26 1.96
C LEU A 118 -3.44 16.19 2.77
N ALA A 119 -2.80 17.32 3.07
CA ALA A 119 -1.58 17.34 3.89
C ALA A 119 -1.82 16.80 5.30
N LEU A 120 -2.95 17.17 5.93
CA LEU A 120 -3.35 16.64 7.24
C LEU A 120 -3.66 15.14 7.16
N PHE A 121 -4.46 14.74 6.18
CA PHE A 121 -4.77 13.32 5.96
C PHE A 121 -3.51 12.48 5.76
N VAL A 122 -2.53 12.96 5.00
CA VAL A 122 -1.23 12.29 4.82
C VAL A 122 -0.51 12.18 6.15
N ALA A 123 -0.43 13.25 6.95
CA ALA A 123 0.24 13.22 8.25
C ALA A 123 -0.38 12.19 9.21
N GLU A 124 -1.71 12.17 9.30
CA GLU A 124 -2.46 11.23 10.14
C GLU A 124 -2.28 9.79 9.66
N ASN A 125 -2.30 9.54 8.35
CA ASN A 125 -2.04 8.21 7.79
C ASN A 125 -0.60 7.72 8.07
N LEU A 126 0.39 8.60 8.10
CA LEU A 126 1.77 8.23 8.44
C LEU A 126 1.89 7.79 9.91
N ASP A 127 1.22 8.50 10.82
CA ASP A 127 1.20 8.15 12.25
C ASP A 127 0.40 6.87 12.51
N HIS A 128 -0.75 6.74 11.85
CA HIS A 128 -1.60 5.58 11.92
C HIS A 128 -0.90 4.30 11.45
N MET A 129 -0.30 4.31 10.25
CA MET A 129 0.46 3.17 9.73
C MET A 129 1.65 2.81 10.63
N HIS A 130 2.26 3.80 11.30
CA HIS A 130 3.31 3.54 12.28
C HIS A 130 2.79 2.75 13.49
N THR A 131 1.61 3.12 14.00
CA THR A 131 0.94 2.41 15.10
C THR A 131 0.63 0.97 14.71
N GLU A 132 0.13 0.73 13.50
CA GLU A 132 -0.16 -0.62 13.02
C GLU A 132 1.10 -1.47 12.87
N GLU A 133 2.14 -0.91 12.25
CA GLU A 133 3.41 -1.58 12.01
C GLU A 133 4.18 -1.90 13.31
N THR A 134 3.86 -1.22 14.41
CA THR A 134 4.55 -1.39 15.70
C THR A 134 3.66 -2.06 16.74
N HIS A 135 2.60 -1.40 17.17
CA HIS A 135 1.70 -1.89 18.21
C HIS A 135 0.87 -3.07 17.73
N ASN A 136 0.14 -2.94 16.62
CA ASN A 136 -0.74 -4.03 16.15
C ASN A 136 0.09 -5.24 15.69
N ALA A 137 1.23 -5.00 15.04
CA ALA A 137 2.16 -6.07 14.69
C ALA A 137 2.66 -6.85 15.93
N GLN A 138 2.94 -6.16 17.04
CA GLN A 138 3.32 -6.83 18.29
C GLN A 138 2.13 -7.60 18.90
N VAL A 139 0.93 -7.00 18.90
CA VAL A 139 -0.30 -7.68 19.34
C VAL A 139 -0.52 -8.98 18.55
N LEU A 140 -0.33 -8.94 17.23
CA LEU A 140 -0.43 -10.13 16.38
C LEU A 140 0.61 -11.18 16.80
N ALA A 141 1.87 -10.78 16.99
CA ALA A 141 2.93 -11.70 17.41
C ALA A 141 2.70 -12.30 18.81
N ASP A 142 2.03 -11.57 19.71
CA ASP A 142 1.71 -12.05 21.05
C ASP A 142 0.53 -13.02 21.06
N LEU A 143 -0.43 -12.84 20.14
CA LEU A 143 -1.67 -13.64 20.10
C LEU A 143 -1.60 -14.83 19.14
N PHE A 144 -0.81 -14.74 18.07
CA PHE A 144 -0.80 -15.69 16.95
C PHE A 144 0.60 -16.23 16.66
N THR A 145 0.67 -17.45 16.16
CA THR A 145 1.91 -17.97 15.57
C THR A 145 2.16 -17.32 14.22
N GLU A 146 3.41 -17.33 13.74
CA GLU A 146 3.76 -16.81 12.42
C GLU A 146 2.91 -17.43 11.29
N SER A 147 2.65 -18.74 11.35
CA SER A 147 1.78 -19.43 10.39
C SER A 147 0.32 -18.97 10.44
N GLU A 148 -0.21 -18.67 11.63
CA GLU A 148 -1.55 -18.09 11.77
C GLU A 148 -1.61 -16.67 11.17
N ILE A 149 -0.57 -15.86 11.35
CA ILE A 149 -0.47 -14.52 10.75
C ILE A 149 -0.37 -14.60 9.22
N HIS A 150 0.41 -15.55 8.68
CA HIS A 150 0.42 -15.82 7.24
C HIS A 150 -0.97 -16.20 6.72
N HIS A 151 -1.71 -17.04 7.46
CA HIS A 151 -3.07 -17.41 7.06
C HIS A 151 -4.04 -16.22 7.06
N ILE A 152 -3.91 -15.28 8.00
CA ILE A 152 -4.65 -14.01 7.98
C ILE A 152 -4.33 -13.23 6.69
N HIS A 153 -3.05 -13.14 6.31
CA HIS A 153 -2.64 -12.48 5.08
C HIS A 153 -3.18 -13.18 3.82
N GLU A 154 -3.17 -14.50 3.77
CA GLU A 154 -3.76 -15.27 2.67
C GLU A 154 -5.25 -14.97 2.51
N ASN A 155 -5.99 -14.82 3.61
CA ASN A 155 -7.40 -14.46 3.58
C ASN A 155 -7.64 -13.05 3.00
N ILE A 156 -6.75 -12.09 3.28
CA ILE A 156 -6.79 -10.77 2.63
C ILE A 156 -6.57 -10.92 1.12
N ILE A 157 -5.54 -11.67 0.71
CA ILE A 157 -5.21 -11.90 -0.70
C ILE A 157 -6.35 -12.63 -1.45
N ALA A 158 -7.02 -13.57 -0.77
CA ALA A 158 -8.13 -14.34 -1.31
C ALA A 158 -9.41 -13.51 -1.49
N ALA A 159 -9.57 -12.41 -0.73
CA ALA A 159 -10.70 -11.49 -0.87
C ALA A 159 -10.62 -10.64 -2.14
N LEU A 160 -9.43 -10.48 -2.71
CA LEU A 160 -9.19 -9.72 -3.94
C LEU A 160 -9.52 -10.55 -5.18
N SER A 161 -10.14 -9.92 -6.18
CA SER A 161 -10.26 -10.55 -7.51
C SER A 161 -8.86 -10.78 -8.12
N PRO A 162 -8.71 -11.74 -9.06
CA PRO A 162 -7.42 -11.96 -9.73
C PRO A 162 -6.84 -10.71 -10.40
N ALA A 163 -7.71 -9.83 -10.93
CA ALA A 163 -7.30 -8.58 -11.55
C ALA A 163 -6.78 -7.57 -10.52
N GLU A 164 -7.49 -7.38 -9.41
CA GLU A 164 -7.06 -6.50 -8.32
C GLU A 164 -5.76 -6.99 -7.69
N ARG A 165 -5.67 -8.28 -7.37
CA ARG A 165 -4.45 -8.88 -6.82
C ARG A 165 -3.25 -8.63 -7.72
N MET A 166 -3.37 -8.88 -9.03
CA MET A 166 -2.31 -8.61 -10.00
C MET A 166 -1.93 -7.12 -10.04
N GLN A 167 -2.92 -6.23 -10.07
CA GLN A 167 -2.68 -4.79 -10.13
C GLN A 167 -1.96 -4.28 -8.88
N ILE A 168 -2.47 -4.61 -7.69
CA ILE A 168 -1.89 -4.24 -6.39
C ILE A 168 -0.47 -4.80 -6.26
N THR A 169 -0.26 -6.07 -6.65
CA THR A 169 1.06 -6.70 -6.60
C THR A 169 2.07 -5.93 -7.44
N VAL A 170 1.72 -5.64 -8.70
CA VAL A 170 2.61 -4.91 -9.61
C VAL A 170 2.87 -3.49 -9.10
N ASP A 171 1.83 -2.76 -8.67
CA ASP A 171 1.98 -1.39 -8.19
C ASP A 171 2.83 -1.34 -6.91
N MET A 172 2.61 -2.24 -5.96
CA MET A 172 3.44 -2.37 -4.76
C MET A 172 4.90 -2.64 -5.13
N LEU A 173 5.17 -3.58 -6.03
CA LEU A 173 6.53 -3.90 -6.51
C LEU A 173 7.24 -2.68 -7.10
N THR A 174 6.53 -1.70 -7.68
CA THR A 174 7.17 -0.45 -8.17
C THR A 174 7.73 0.43 -7.06
N THR A 175 7.19 0.32 -5.85
CA THR A 175 7.55 1.15 -4.68
C THR A 175 8.61 0.51 -3.78
N LEU A 176 8.84 -0.80 -3.91
CA LEU A 176 9.82 -1.51 -3.10
C LEU A 176 11.26 -1.14 -3.48
N MET A 177 12.18 -1.25 -2.51
CA MET A 177 13.61 -1.22 -2.76
C MET A 177 14.01 -2.40 -3.65
N HIS A 178 15.15 -2.30 -4.32
CA HIS A 178 15.62 -3.35 -5.23
C HIS A 178 15.72 -4.73 -4.54
N SER A 179 16.27 -4.79 -3.32
CA SER A 179 16.40 -6.04 -2.55
C SER A 179 15.05 -6.63 -2.14
N GLU A 180 14.13 -5.81 -1.63
CA GLU A 180 12.77 -6.22 -1.26
C GLU A 180 12.00 -6.74 -2.48
N ARG A 181 12.07 -6.01 -3.60
CA ARG A 181 11.45 -6.42 -4.87
C ARG A 181 12.00 -7.76 -5.34
N LEU A 182 13.31 -7.95 -5.26
CA LEU A 182 13.97 -9.20 -5.68
C LEU A 182 13.57 -10.37 -4.78
N MET A 183 13.53 -10.17 -3.46
CA MET A 183 13.06 -11.16 -2.49
C MET A 183 11.63 -11.62 -2.84
N LEU A 184 10.70 -10.67 -2.97
CA LEU A 184 9.30 -10.99 -3.25
C LEU A 184 9.12 -11.66 -4.62
N LEU A 185 9.82 -11.18 -5.65
CA LEU A 185 9.75 -11.80 -6.98
C LEU A 185 10.34 -13.22 -7.00
N ARG A 186 11.37 -13.53 -6.21
CA ARG A 186 11.90 -14.89 -6.11
C ARG A 186 10.93 -15.82 -5.40
N GLU A 187 10.32 -15.37 -4.31
CA GLU A 187 9.28 -16.12 -3.61
C GLU A 187 8.09 -16.40 -4.54
N MET A 188 7.64 -15.38 -5.28
CA MET A 188 6.62 -15.51 -6.31
C MET A 188 7.00 -16.56 -7.35
N GLN A 189 8.21 -16.47 -7.92
CA GLN A 189 8.71 -17.40 -8.94
C GLN A 189 8.71 -18.86 -8.46
N GLN A 190 8.96 -19.11 -7.17
CA GLN A 190 8.95 -20.46 -6.60
C GLN A 190 7.55 -21.05 -6.45
N HIS A 191 6.53 -20.22 -6.23
CA HIS A 191 5.19 -20.66 -5.86
C HIS A 191 4.13 -20.48 -6.97
N MET A 192 4.47 -19.84 -8.09
CA MET A 192 3.53 -19.58 -9.18
C MET A 192 3.97 -20.17 -10.53
N PRO A 193 3.02 -20.49 -11.42
CA PRO A 193 3.36 -20.96 -12.77
C PRO A 193 4.13 -19.91 -13.59
N ASP A 194 5.11 -20.36 -14.38
CA ASP A 194 5.95 -19.49 -15.22
C ASP A 194 5.16 -18.47 -16.06
N PRO A 195 4.03 -18.82 -16.73
CA PRO A 195 3.28 -17.83 -17.52
C PRO A 195 2.69 -16.70 -16.66
N VAL A 196 2.32 -17.00 -15.41
CA VAL A 196 1.79 -15.99 -14.47
C VAL A 196 2.93 -15.07 -14.01
N PHE A 197 4.08 -15.65 -13.68
CA PHE A 197 5.27 -14.91 -13.28
C PHE A 197 5.76 -13.97 -14.38
N GLU A 198 5.90 -14.46 -15.62
CA GLU A 198 6.30 -13.61 -16.75
C GLU A 198 5.25 -12.52 -17.04
N GLY A 199 3.96 -12.77 -16.75
CA GLY A 199 2.92 -11.74 -16.78
C GLY A 199 3.16 -10.60 -15.79
N VAL A 200 3.60 -10.89 -14.56
CA VAL A 200 4.00 -9.88 -13.56
C VAL A 200 5.22 -9.10 -14.07
N ILE A 201 6.24 -9.81 -14.56
CA ILE A 201 7.48 -9.17 -15.03
C ILE A 201 7.22 -8.27 -16.24
N GLY A 202 6.36 -8.70 -17.18
CA GLY A 202 5.95 -7.89 -18.33
C GLY A 202 5.26 -6.59 -17.93
N LYS A 203 4.36 -6.64 -16.93
CA LYS A 203 3.71 -5.43 -16.40
C LYS A 203 4.70 -4.50 -15.69
N LEU A 204 5.66 -5.05 -14.94
CA LEU A 204 6.71 -4.27 -14.29
C LEU A 204 7.63 -3.55 -15.28
N ALA A 205 7.92 -4.18 -16.43
CA ALA A 205 8.75 -3.58 -17.48
C ALA A 205 8.19 -2.25 -17.97
N GLY A 206 6.86 -2.11 -18.03
CA GLY A 206 6.19 -0.87 -18.43
C GLY A 206 6.08 0.20 -17.34
N LYS A 207 6.42 -0.10 -16.09
CA LYS A 207 6.25 0.81 -14.94
C LYS A 207 7.57 1.22 -14.27
N LEU A 208 8.61 0.40 -14.39
CA LEU A 208 9.93 0.72 -13.82
C LEU A 208 10.77 1.51 -14.83
N PRO A 209 11.65 2.41 -14.36
CA PRO A 209 12.68 3.01 -15.21
C PRO A 209 13.51 1.91 -15.91
N PRO A 210 13.87 2.07 -17.21
CA PRO A 210 14.53 1.01 -17.98
C PRO A 210 15.80 0.45 -17.33
N LEU A 211 16.61 1.33 -16.73
CA LEU A 211 17.82 0.94 -15.99
C LEU A 211 17.49 0.07 -14.76
N TYR A 212 16.42 0.39 -14.03
CA TYR A 212 16.02 -0.34 -12.84
C TYR A 212 15.47 -1.72 -13.21
N PHE A 213 14.70 -1.79 -14.30
CA PHE A 213 14.20 -3.05 -14.82
C PHE A 213 15.32 -3.97 -15.33
N SER A 214 16.31 -3.41 -16.06
CA SER A 214 17.48 -4.18 -16.53
C SER A 214 18.26 -4.82 -15.37
N LYS A 215 18.57 -4.03 -14.32
CA LYS A 215 19.21 -4.54 -13.10
C LYS A 215 18.39 -5.62 -12.40
N LEU A 216 17.06 -5.45 -12.35
CA LEU A 216 16.15 -6.43 -11.77
C LEU A 216 16.18 -7.76 -12.54
N ARG A 217 16.08 -7.72 -13.88
CA ARG A 217 16.15 -8.93 -14.72
C ARG A 217 17.48 -9.66 -14.54
N GLN A 218 18.60 -8.94 -14.51
CA GLN A 218 19.91 -9.53 -14.28
C GLN A 218 20.01 -10.20 -12.89
N ALA A 219 19.45 -9.59 -11.85
CA ALA A 219 19.47 -10.15 -10.50
C ALA A 219 18.56 -11.39 -10.35
N LEU A 220 17.49 -11.48 -11.12
CA LEU A 220 16.61 -12.66 -11.14
C LEU A 220 17.25 -13.85 -11.86
N THR A 221 18.05 -13.62 -12.91
CA THR A 221 18.78 -14.70 -13.61
C THR A 221 19.98 -15.22 -12.82
N ASN A 222 20.55 -14.38 -11.96
CA ASN A 222 21.66 -14.77 -11.10
C ASN A 222 21.10 -15.40 -9.82
N THR A 223 20.95 -16.73 -9.81
CA THR A 223 20.65 -17.49 -8.60
C THR A 223 21.82 -17.32 -7.61
N PRO A 224 21.60 -16.91 -6.35
CA PRO A 224 22.63 -17.06 -5.33
C PRO A 224 22.97 -18.56 -5.24
N ALA A 225 24.25 -18.92 -5.21
CA ALA A 225 24.63 -20.29 -4.88
C ALA A 225 23.96 -20.68 -3.54
N PRO A 226 23.48 -21.93 -3.37
CA PRO A 226 22.99 -22.36 -2.07
C PRO A 226 24.09 -22.13 -1.02
N GLU A 227 23.73 -21.55 0.12
CA GLU A 227 24.65 -21.44 1.26
C GLU A 227 25.23 -22.83 1.56
N PRO A 228 26.55 -22.96 1.72
CA PRO A 228 27.13 -24.24 2.12
C PRO A 228 26.50 -24.65 3.45
N ALA A 229 26.00 -25.88 3.52
CA ALA A 229 25.43 -26.43 4.74
C ALA A 229 26.39 -26.19 5.92
N PRO A 230 25.89 -25.80 7.10
CA PRO A 230 26.74 -25.57 8.25
C PRO A 230 27.58 -26.83 8.49
N ALA A 231 28.90 -26.66 8.53
CA ALA A 231 29.82 -27.75 8.79
C ALA A 231 29.45 -28.38 10.13
N THR A 232 28.99 -29.63 10.09
CA THR A 232 28.75 -30.43 11.29
C THR A 232 30.09 -30.60 12.00
N ALA A 233 30.24 -29.94 13.15
CA ALA A 233 31.32 -30.17 14.11
C ALA A 233 30.88 -31.21 15.14
#